data_AF-A0AAN0R4B7-F1
#
_entry.id   AF-A0AAN0R4B7-F1
#
_cell.length_a   1.000
_cell.length_b   1.000
_cell.length_c   1.000
_cell.angle_alpha   90.00
_cell.angle_beta   90.00
_cell.angle_gamma   90.00
#
_symmetry.space_group_name_H-M   'P 1'
#
loop_
_entity.id
_entity.type
_entity.pdbx_description
1 polymer ?
#
loop_
_entity_poly.entity_id
_entity_poly.type
_entity_poly.pdbx_seq_one_letter_code
_entity_poly.pdbx_strand_id
1 'polypeptide(L)'
;MTQHAQPVSTRPQLALQSYLDGLLQEATEVEDIHEAPAAKVADAQPSDEFAAAVREEQARDARQQPAPAALASVAPRPFAEPKAKVLPTVLPVEAPVVTVVETEVVAEASVPVLTESAVEPVAPLVDVHLPAPNLPVPPATLDGRPAWAAEPFECLLFDVAGLTLAVPLVCLGSIYSLAGQELTPLFGQPDWFLGILSCQAGNLKVLDTARWVMPDRYRDDFRQGLQYVISVQGYEWGLAVHQVSRSLRLDPAEIKWRSQRGQRPWLAGTVIEHMCALLDVAELAELIASGAVKQMHAKHK
;
A
#
# COMPACT_ATOMS: atom_id res chain seq x y z
N MET A 1 -17.92 -64.20 27.10
CA MET A 1 -18.06 -63.28 28.25
C MET A 1 -16.87 -62.34 28.20
N THR A 2 -17.04 -61.16 27.59
CA THR A 2 -15.96 -60.16 27.49
C THR A 2 -16.50 -58.92 28.20
N GLN A 3 -15.95 -58.66 29.39
CA GLN A 3 -16.39 -57.59 30.27
C GLN A 3 -15.99 -56.24 29.67
N HIS A 4 -16.97 -55.37 29.42
CA HIS A 4 -16.71 -53.96 29.13
C HIS A 4 -16.30 -53.25 30.42
N ALA A 5 -15.05 -52.78 30.47
CA ALA A 5 -14.57 -51.89 31.52
C ALA A 5 -15.26 -50.52 31.36
N GLN A 6 -16.17 -50.18 32.28
CA GLN A 6 -16.78 -48.85 32.34
C GLN A 6 -15.77 -47.87 32.98
N PRO A 7 -15.51 -46.69 32.37
CA PRO A 7 -14.65 -45.68 32.98
C PRO A 7 -15.37 -45.01 34.15
N VAL A 8 -14.75 -45.04 35.33
CA VAL A 8 -15.17 -44.29 36.52
C VAL A 8 -14.94 -42.80 36.29
N SER A 9 -15.91 -42.12 35.68
CA SER A 9 -15.90 -40.67 35.49
C SER A 9 -16.28 -39.96 36.80
N THR A 10 -15.50 -38.95 37.22
CA THR A 10 -15.80 -38.17 38.43
C THR A 10 -16.97 -37.19 38.18
N ARG A 11 -17.72 -36.80 39.23
CA ARG A 11 -18.85 -35.84 39.12
C ARG A 11 -18.58 -34.60 38.24
N PRO A 12 -17.42 -33.91 38.31
CA PRO A 12 -17.13 -32.78 37.42
C PRO A 12 -16.91 -33.19 35.96
N GLN A 13 -16.33 -34.36 35.68
CA GLN A 13 -16.20 -34.87 34.30
C GLN A 13 -17.55 -35.25 33.69
N LEU A 14 -18.47 -35.76 34.50
CA LEU A 14 -19.84 -36.07 34.07
C LEU A 14 -20.64 -34.79 33.76
N ALA A 15 -20.44 -33.72 34.54
CA ALA A 15 -21.02 -32.41 34.26
C ALA A 15 -20.48 -31.81 32.95
N LEU A 16 -19.17 -31.92 32.70
CA LEU A 16 -18.56 -31.45 31.46
C LEU A 16 -19.06 -32.27 30.25
N GLN A 17 -19.19 -33.59 30.39
CA GLN A 17 -19.71 -34.45 29.33
C GLN A 17 -21.15 -34.07 28.95
N SER A 18 -22.01 -33.81 29.95
CA SER A 18 -23.39 -33.37 29.73
C SER A 18 -23.46 -31.99 29.08
N TYR A 19 -22.54 -31.09 29.40
CA TYR A 19 -22.48 -29.76 28.77
C TYR A 19 -22.05 -29.84 27.31
N LEU A 20 -21.05 -30.69 27.00
CA LEU A 20 -20.59 -30.91 25.64
C LEU A 20 -21.65 -31.61 24.78
N ASP A 21 -22.39 -32.58 25.34
CA ASP A 21 -23.51 -33.22 24.64
C ASP A 21 -24.63 -32.20 24.34
N GLY A 22 -24.95 -31.31 25.28
CA GLY A 22 -25.92 -30.24 25.07
C GLY A 22 -25.52 -29.27 23.96
N LEU A 23 -24.24 -28.87 23.92
CA LEU A 23 -23.67 -28.03 22.87
C LEU A 23 -23.67 -28.72 21.49
N LEU A 24 -23.40 -30.03 21.47
CA LEU A 24 -23.43 -30.80 20.22
C LEU A 24 -24.85 -30.90 19.68
N GLN A 25 -25.81 -31.15 20.57
CA GLN A 25 -27.22 -31.29 20.21
C GLN A 25 -27.80 -29.96 19.70
N GLU A 26 -27.50 -28.84 20.36
CA GLU A 26 -27.88 -27.49 19.92
C GLU A 26 -27.27 -27.15 18.54
N ALA A 27 -26.04 -27.58 18.25
CA ALA A 27 -25.43 -27.37 16.93
C ALA A 27 -26.14 -28.17 15.81
N THR A 28 -26.57 -29.41 16.09
CA THR A 28 -27.35 -30.23 15.15
C THR A 28 -28.80 -29.77 14.99
N GLU A 29 -29.45 -29.27 16.04
CA GLU A 29 -30.81 -28.73 15.96
C GLU A 29 -30.90 -27.48 15.08
N VAL A 30 -29.81 -26.72 14.94
CA VAL A 30 -29.71 -25.59 14.01
C VAL A 30 -29.58 -26.04 12.54
N GLU A 31 -29.07 -27.25 12.28
CA GLU A 31 -29.02 -27.82 10.93
C GLU A 31 -30.35 -28.49 10.52
N ASP A 32 -31.14 -28.99 11.47
CA ASP A 32 -32.44 -29.67 11.22
C ASP A 32 -33.64 -28.71 10.94
N ILE A 33 -33.45 -27.39 10.97
CA ILE A 33 -34.52 -26.41 10.63
C ILE A 33 -34.73 -26.27 9.11
N HIS A 34 -34.03 -27.04 8.27
CA HIS A 34 -34.23 -27.08 6.82
C HIS A 34 -34.75 -28.41 6.26
N GLU A 35 -35.31 -29.30 7.08
CA GLU A 35 -35.86 -30.56 6.54
C GLU A 35 -37.27 -30.89 7.03
N ALA A 36 -38.26 -30.49 6.21
CA ALA A 36 -39.58 -31.11 6.13
C ALA A 36 -40.23 -30.79 4.76
N PRO A 37 -41.16 -31.62 4.25
CA PRO A 37 -41.10 -33.04 3.99
C PRO A 37 -41.23 -33.35 2.48
N ALA A 38 -40.88 -34.57 2.09
CA ALA A 38 -41.05 -35.10 0.74
C ALA A 38 -42.50 -34.96 0.21
N ALA A 39 -42.70 -34.04 -0.73
CA ALA A 39 -43.90 -33.93 -1.56
C ALA A 39 -43.49 -33.93 -3.05
N LYS A 40 -43.75 -35.07 -3.70
CA LYS A 40 -43.91 -35.29 -5.15
C LYS A 40 -43.38 -34.18 -6.07
N VAL A 41 -42.15 -34.34 -6.55
CA VAL A 41 -41.65 -33.62 -7.71
C VAL A 41 -42.34 -34.19 -8.95
N ALA A 42 -43.38 -33.50 -9.40
CA ALA A 42 -43.88 -33.62 -10.75
C ALA A 42 -42.89 -32.90 -11.68
N ASP A 43 -42.51 -33.61 -12.73
CA ASP A 43 -41.75 -33.17 -13.89
C ASP A 43 -42.29 -31.81 -14.41
N ALA A 44 -41.54 -30.73 -14.22
CA ALA A 44 -41.85 -29.41 -14.76
C ALA A 44 -40.55 -28.69 -15.14
N GLN A 45 -40.20 -28.92 -16.40
CA GLN A 45 -39.22 -28.24 -17.26
C GLN A 45 -38.83 -26.80 -16.84
N PRO A 46 -37.63 -26.59 -16.26
CA PRO A 46 -37.00 -25.26 -16.21
C PRO A 46 -35.87 -25.12 -17.25
N SER A 47 -35.40 -26.24 -17.82
CA SER A 47 -34.31 -26.27 -18.80
C SER A 47 -34.76 -25.93 -20.22
N ASP A 48 -36.00 -26.26 -20.58
CA ASP A 48 -36.50 -26.10 -21.96
C ASP A 48 -36.96 -24.65 -22.24
N GLU A 49 -37.56 -23.98 -21.25
CA GLU A 49 -37.91 -22.55 -21.35
C GLU A 49 -36.65 -21.68 -21.44
N PHE A 50 -35.64 -21.97 -20.60
CA PHE A 50 -34.37 -21.27 -20.65
C PHE A 50 -33.62 -21.50 -21.98
N ALA A 51 -33.62 -22.75 -22.49
CA ALA A 51 -33.02 -23.06 -23.79
C ALA A 51 -33.75 -22.38 -24.96
N ALA A 52 -35.07 -22.23 -24.88
CA ALA A 52 -35.86 -21.49 -25.86
C ALA A 52 -35.54 -19.98 -25.82
N ALA A 53 -35.46 -19.38 -24.63
CA ALA A 53 -35.13 -17.97 -24.46
C ALA A 53 -33.73 -17.63 -24.98
N VAL A 54 -32.72 -18.46 -24.68
CA VAL A 54 -31.34 -18.27 -25.18
C VAL A 54 -31.30 -18.36 -26.71
N ARG A 55 -32.06 -19.27 -27.32
CA ARG A 55 -32.10 -19.44 -28.78
C ARG A 55 -32.78 -18.25 -29.48
N GLU A 56 -33.84 -17.71 -28.86
CA GLU A 56 -34.51 -16.52 -29.38
C GLU A 56 -33.61 -15.28 -29.32
N GLU A 57 -32.84 -15.13 -28.23
CA GLU A 57 -31.92 -14.01 -28.08
C GLU A 57 -30.75 -14.10 -29.08
N GLN A 58 -30.16 -15.30 -29.27
CA GLN A 58 -29.13 -15.51 -30.30
C GLN A 58 -29.63 -15.22 -31.73
N ALA A 59 -30.91 -15.50 -32.01
CA ALA A 59 -31.51 -15.20 -33.31
C ALA A 59 -31.73 -13.70 -33.53
N ARG A 60 -31.96 -12.92 -32.46
CA ARG A 60 -32.04 -11.45 -32.54
C ARG A 60 -30.67 -10.83 -32.77
N ASP A 61 -29.65 -11.28 -32.05
CA ASP A 61 -28.27 -10.82 -32.25
C ASP A 61 -27.78 -11.11 -33.67
N ALA A 62 -28.02 -12.32 -34.19
CA ALA A 62 -27.67 -12.68 -35.57
C ALA A 62 -28.36 -11.82 -36.64
N ARG A 63 -29.54 -11.27 -36.35
CA ARG A 63 -30.26 -10.33 -37.24
C ARG A 63 -29.81 -8.88 -37.09
N GLN A 64 -29.29 -8.51 -35.92
CA GLN A 64 -28.78 -7.16 -35.64
C GLN A 64 -27.32 -6.99 -36.04
N GLN A 65 -26.57 -8.08 -36.22
CA GLN A 65 -25.24 -8.04 -36.83
C GLN A 65 -25.36 -7.69 -38.33
N PRO A 66 -24.75 -6.60 -38.82
CA PRO A 66 -24.70 -6.33 -40.25
C PRO A 66 -23.89 -7.42 -40.95
N ALA A 67 -24.49 -8.05 -41.97
CA ALA A 67 -23.82 -9.04 -42.82
C ALA A 67 -22.50 -8.48 -43.39
N PRO A 68 -21.44 -9.29 -43.52
CA PRO A 68 -20.20 -8.84 -44.13
C PRO A 68 -20.49 -8.49 -45.59
N ALA A 69 -20.42 -7.19 -45.89
CA ALA A 69 -20.52 -6.67 -47.23
C ALA A 69 -19.48 -7.36 -48.12
N ALA A 70 -19.97 -7.87 -49.24
CA ALA A 70 -19.19 -8.41 -50.33
C ALA A 70 -18.00 -7.51 -50.69
N LEU A 71 -16.88 -8.18 -51.00
CA LEU A 71 -15.65 -7.64 -51.58
C LEU A 71 -15.96 -6.61 -52.69
N ALA A 72 -15.89 -5.33 -52.36
CA ALA A 72 -15.90 -4.24 -53.32
C ALA A 72 -14.52 -3.55 -53.29
N SER A 73 -13.73 -3.87 -54.32
CA SER A 73 -12.58 -3.13 -54.87
C SER A 73 -12.34 -1.74 -54.25
N VAL A 74 -11.34 -1.62 -53.38
CA VAL A 74 -10.77 -0.33 -52.97
C VAL A 74 -9.83 0.15 -54.07
N ALA A 75 -10.29 1.10 -54.89
CA ALA A 75 -9.42 1.93 -55.70
C ALA A 75 -8.73 2.98 -54.79
N PRO A 76 -7.40 3.20 -54.89
CA PRO A 76 -6.72 4.16 -54.02
C PRO A 76 -7.05 5.59 -54.43
N ARG A 77 -7.58 6.37 -53.47
CA ARG A 77 -7.72 7.83 -53.60
C ARG A 77 -6.38 8.49 -53.21
N PRO A 78 -5.81 9.40 -54.03
CA PRO A 78 -4.60 10.11 -53.69
C PRO A 78 -4.94 11.39 -52.92
N PHE A 79 -4.49 11.49 -51.67
CA PHE A 79 -4.48 12.72 -50.86
C PHE A 79 -3.49 12.48 -49.71
N ALA A 80 -2.63 13.37 -49.24
CA ALA A 80 -2.02 14.60 -49.72
C ALA A 80 -0.91 14.84 -48.68
N GLU A 81 0.34 15.01 -49.10
CA GLU A 81 1.48 15.19 -48.17
C GLU A 81 1.33 16.50 -47.35
N PRO A 82 1.49 16.47 -46.02
CA PRO A 82 1.49 17.68 -45.22
C PRO A 82 2.83 18.41 -45.39
N LYS A 83 2.81 19.56 -46.07
CA LYS A 83 3.92 20.52 -46.13
C LYS A 83 4.27 21.03 -44.73
N ALA A 84 5.47 20.69 -44.27
CA ALA A 84 6.10 21.26 -43.09
C ALA A 84 6.29 22.78 -43.26
N LYS A 85 5.83 23.56 -42.28
CA LYS A 85 6.15 25.00 -42.19
C LYS A 85 7.48 25.14 -41.45
N VAL A 86 8.51 25.58 -42.18
CA VAL A 86 9.81 25.98 -41.66
C VAL A 86 9.73 27.47 -41.31
N LEU A 87 10.12 27.84 -40.10
CA LEU A 87 10.40 29.23 -39.71
C LEU A 87 11.85 29.33 -39.21
N PRO A 88 12.56 30.46 -39.45
CA PRO A 88 14.00 30.50 -39.43
C PRO A 88 14.60 30.90 -38.07
N THR A 89 15.82 30.37 -37.87
CA THR A 89 16.89 30.68 -36.92
C THR A 89 17.04 32.15 -36.47
N VAL A 90 17.27 32.39 -35.17
CA VAL A 90 18.34 33.30 -34.67
C VAL A 90 18.78 32.91 -33.24
N LEU A 91 20.06 32.58 -33.06
CA LEU A 91 20.82 32.60 -31.79
C LEU A 91 21.33 34.04 -31.54
N PRO A 92 21.53 34.48 -30.28
CA PRO A 92 22.89 34.43 -29.69
C PRO A 92 22.86 34.11 -28.18
N VAL A 93 23.70 33.20 -27.66
CA VAL A 93 25.03 33.43 -27.06
C VAL A 93 25.15 34.73 -26.27
N GLU A 94 25.10 34.63 -24.94
CA GLU A 94 25.96 35.42 -24.04
C GLU A 94 26.34 34.57 -22.81
N ALA A 95 27.65 34.43 -22.61
CA ALA A 95 28.27 33.96 -21.39
C ALA A 95 28.51 35.15 -20.45
N PRO A 96 28.72 34.91 -19.16
CA PRO A 96 29.86 35.55 -18.54
C PRO A 96 30.76 34.59 -17.74
N VAL A 97 32.04 34.78 -17.99
CA VAL A 97 33.21 34.37 -17.23
C VAL A 97 33.24 35.12 -15.90
N VAL A 98 33.44 34.45 -14.75
CA VAL A 98 34.37 34.91 -13.69
C VAL A 98 34.86 33.69 -12.90
N THR A 99 36.16 33.41 -13.03
CA THR A 99 36.97 32.53 -12.19
C THR A 99 37.75 33.35 -11.15
N VAL A 100 38.06 32.70 -10.02
CA VAL A 100 39.02 33.07 -8.96
C VAL A 100 38.47 34.04 -7.91
N VAL A 101 38.29 33.57 -6.66
CA VAL A 101 39.17 33.88 -5.51
C VAL A 101 38.94 32.83 -4.41
N GLU A 102 40.01 32.13 -4.09
CA GLU A 102 40.25 31.33 -2.90
C GLU A 102 40.62 32.29 -1.76
N THR A 103 39.89 32.27 -0.65
CA THR A 103 40.36 32.81 0.64
C THR A 103 39.62 32.10 1.77
N GLU A 104 40.31 31.12 2.36
CA GLU A 104 40.19 30.77 3.78
C GLU A 104 40.43 32.00 4.66
N VAL A 105 39.81 32.00 5.84
CA VAL A 105 40.32 32.42 7.16
C VAL A 105 39.12 32.69 8.07
N VAL A 106 39.15 32.13 9.28
CA VAL A 106 38.75 32.63 10.63
C VAL A 106 38.37 31.37 11.44
N ALA A 107 39.26 30.71 12.18
CA ALA A 107 39.85 31.06 13.49
C ALA A 107 38.86 30.97 14.68
N GLU A 108 39.16 30.06 15.61
CA GLU A 108 38.89 30.03 17.08
C GLU A 108 38.62 28.57 17.52
N ALA A 109 39.05 28.05 18.67
CA ALA A 109 39.91 28.55 19.74
C ALA A 109 40.40 27.32 20.52
N SER A 110 41.62 27.44 21.01
CA SER A 110 42.41 26.52 21.84
C SER A 110 41.90 26.35 23.28
N VAL A 111 41.98 25.13 23.83
CA VAL A 111 42.28 24.85 25.26
C VAL A 111 42.88 23.42 25.39
N PRO A 112 43.80 23.17 26.35
CA PRO A 112 44.95 22.29 26.14
C PRO A 112 44.85 20.86 26.72
N VAL A 113 45.79 20.05 26.22
CA VAL A 113 46.27 18.73 26.66
C VAL A 113 46.70 18.72 28.14
N LEU A 114 46.43 17.64 28.88
CA LEU A 114 47.34 17.00 29.86
C LEU A 114 46.84 15.56 30.24
N THR A 115 47.52 14.56 29.67
CA THR A 115 48.07 13.32 30.26
C THR A 115 47.29 12.38 31.20
N GLU A 116 47.18 11.12 30.71
CA GLU A 116 47.67 9.86 31.33
C GLU A 116 46.90 9.19 32.48
N SER A 117 46.32 8.01 32.20
CA SER A 117 46.49 6.82 33.04
C SER A 117 46.00 5.54 32.34
N ALA A 118 46.93 4.61 32.17
CA ALA A 118 46.72 3.24 31.74
C ALA A 118 46.22 2.38 32.91
N VAL A 119 45.15 1.61 32.73
CA VAL A 119 44.92 0.32 33.42
C VAL A 119 43.96 -0.55 32.58
N GLU A 120 44.48 -1.60 31.94
CA GLU A 120 43.79 -2.89 31.84
C GLU A 120 44.13 -3.73 33.09
N PRO A 121 43.40 -4.80 33.48
CA PRO A 121 42.14 -5.36 32.98
C PRO A 121 41.11 -5.55 34.13
N VAL A 122 39.99 -6.23 33.87
CA VAL A 122 39.24 -7.19 34.74
C VAL A 122 37.75 -7.14 34.41
N ALA A 123 37.23 -8.23 33.84
CA ALA A 123 35.79 -8.50 33.75
C ALA A 123 35.21 -8.80 35.15
N PRO A 124 33.96 -8.39 35.42
CA PRO A 124 32.90 -9.41 35.41
C PRO A 124 31.53 -8.92 34.90
N LEU A 125 30.75 -9.91 34.45
CA LEU A 125 29.33 -9.85 34.09
C LEU A 125 28.46 -9.08 35.09
N VAL A 126 27.72 -8.08 34.61
CA VAL A 126 26.37 -7.77 35.11
C VAL A 126 25.49 -7.36 33.93
N ASP A 127 24.46 -8.18 33.72
CA ASP A 127 23.27 -7.94 32.90
C ASP A 127 22.67 -6.55 33.20
N VAL A 128 22.78 -5.62 32.25
CA VAL A 128 21.90 -4.45 32.21
C VAL A 128 21.35 -4.36 30.80
N HIS A 129 20.09 -4.72 30.70
CA HIS A 129 19.20 -4.58 29.56
C HIS A 129 19.31 -3.16 28.96
N LEU A 130 20.09 -3.01 27.89
CA LEU A 130 19.93 -1.87 26.98
C LEU A 130 18.78 -2.19 26.00
N PRO A 131 17.83 -1.28 25.76
CA PRO A 131 16.89 -1.43 24.66
C PRO A 131 17.68 -1.42 23.37
N ALA A 132 17.55 -2.46 22.55
CA ALA A 132 18.21 -2.54 21.25
C ALA A 132 17.88 -1.29 20.41
N PRO A 133 18.87 -0.44 20.05
CA PRO A 133 18.68 0.53 18.98
C PRO A 133 18.97 -0.18 17.66
N ASN A 134 18.17 0.13 16.63
CA ASN A 134 18.23 -0.43 15.27
C ASN A 134 17.75 -1.88 15.10
N LEU A 135 16.46 -2.01 14.83
CA LEU A 135 16.08 -2.93 13.75
C LEU A 135 16.65 -2.33 12.45
N PRO A 136 17.43 -3.09 11.66
CA PRO A 136 17.97 -2.57 10.41
C PRO A 136 16.82 -2.30 9.44
N VAL A 137 16.72 -1.07 8.95
CA VAL A 137 16.00 -0.77 7.71
C VAL A 137 16.66 -1.65 6.64
N PRO A 138 15.93 -2.54 5.95
CA PRO A 138 16.55 -3.45 5.01
C PRO A 138 17.18 -2.63 3.87
N PRO A 139 18.46 -2.82 3.54
CA PRO A 139 19.10 -2.10 2.45
C PRO A 139 18.41 -2.43 1.12
N ALA A 140 18.30 -1.44 0.24
CA ALA A 140 17.89 -1.67 -1.14
C ALA A 140 18.83 -2.71 -1.77
N THR A 141 18.26 -3.76 -2.37
CA THR A 141 19.02 -4.73 -3.17
C THR A 141 19.66 -4.03 -4.37
N LEU A 142 20.73 -4.63 -4.92
CA LEU A 142 21.56 -4.09 -6.01
C LEU A 142 20.77 -3.57 -7.23
N ASP A 143 19.54 -4.06 -7.42
CA ASP A 143 18.63 -3.70 -8.52
C ASP A 143 17.72 -2.49 -8.24
N GLY A 144 17.91 -1.77 -7.11
CA GLY A 144 17.05 -0.65 -6.71
C GLY A 144 15.68 -1.07 -6.21
N ARG A 145 15.53 -2.36 -5.86
CA ARG A 145 14.32 -2.92 -5.23
C ARG A 145 14.51 -3.01 -3.72
N PRO A 146 13.47 -2.77 -2.93
CA PRO A 146 13.54 -2.92 -1.48
C PRO A 146 13.70 -4.40 -1.12
N ALA A 147 14.37 -4.71 0.00
CA ALA A 147 14.69 -6.11 0.35
C ALA A 147 13.46 -7.01 0.51
N TRP A 148 12.32 -6.45 0.96
CA TRP A 148 11.07 -7.19 1.11
C TRP A 148 10.49 -7.66 -0.24
N ALA A 149 10.93 -7.10 -1.36
CA ALA A 149 10.48 -7.47 -2.70
C ALA A 149 11.22 -8.69 -3.29
N ALA A 150 12.12 -9.31 -2.54
CA ALA A 150 12.89 -10.48 -3.01
C ALA A 150 12.04 -11.75 -3.09
N GLU A 151 11.02 -11.88 -2.23
CA GLU A 151 10.14 -13.04 -2.12
C GLU A 151 8.67 -12.60 -2.19
N PRO A 152 7.70 -13.50 -2.46
CA PRO A 152 6.28 -13.17 -2.40
C PRO A 152 5.87 -12.63 -1.03
N PHE A 153 5.20 -11.48 -1.02
CA PHE A 153 4.92 -10.71 0.19
C PHE A 153 3.45 -10.29 0.25
N GLU A 154 2.95 -9.97 1.44
CA GLU A 154 1.60 -9.46 1.61
C GLU A 154 1.56 -7.93 1.56
N CYS A 155 0.58 -7.40 0.85
CA CYS A 155 0.32 -5.99 0.64
C CYS A 155 -1.07 -5.61 1.17
N LEU A 156 -1.15 -4.48 1.85
CA LEU A 156 -2.42 -3.83 2.18
C LEU A 156 -2.79 -2.83 1.09
N LEU A 157 -4.01 -2.94 0.56
CA LEU A 157 -4.58 -1.96 -0.36
C LEU A 157 -5.41 -0.95 0.39
N PHE A 158 -5.25 0.31 0.01
CA PHE A 158 -6.07 1.41 0.50
C PHE A 158 -6.27 2.45 -0.59
N ASP A 159 -7.37 3.18 -0.46
CA ASP A 159 -7.79 4.16 -1.43
C ASP A 159 -7.57 5.58 -0.91
N VAL A 160 -7.06 6.42 -1.81
CA VAL A 160 -6.71 7.80 -1.53
C VAL A 160 -7.17 8.67 -2.69
N ALA A 161 -8.20 9.49 -2.46
CA ALA A 161 -8.74 10.40 -3.48
C ALA A 161 -9.07 9.69 -4.82
N GLY A 162 -9.54 8.44 -4.76
CA GLY A 162 -9.88 7.62 -5.93
C GLY A 162 -8.69 6.88 -6.58
N LEU A 163 -7.49 6.92 -5.97
CA LEU A 163 -6.34 6.13 -6.37
C LEU A 163 -6.10 4.98 -5.38
N THR A 164 -5.99 3.76 -5.90
CA THR A 164 -5.64 2.59 -5.10
C THR A 164 -4.12 2.44 -4.99
N LEU A 165 -3.64 2.39 -3.76
CA LEU A 165 -2.24 2.21 -3.41
C LEU A 165 -2.07 0.88 -2.68
N ALA A 166 -0.94 0.22 -2.91
CA ALA A 166 -0.53 -0.99 -2.23
C ALA A 166 0.72 -0.73 -1.41
N VAL A 167 0.71 -1.14 -0.15
CA VAL A 167 1.85 -1.04 0.77
C VAL A 167 2.15 -2.41 1.38
N PRO A 168 3.41 -2.87 1.39
CA PRO A 168 3.79 -4.11 2.05
C PRO A 168 3.47 -4.10 3.55
N LEU A 169 2.81 -5.15 4.02
CA LEU A 169 2.43 -5.31 5.44
C LEU A 169 3.66 -5.33 6.37
N VAL A 170 4.81 -5.79 5.89
CA VAL A 170 6.08 -5.78 6.63
C VAL A 170 6.62 -4.38 6.94
N CYS A 171 6.10 -3.34 6.30
CA CYS A 171 6.46 -1.95 6.57
C CYS A 171 5.38 -1.23 7.38
N LEU A 172 4.23 -1.86 7.65
CA LEU A 172 3.10 -1.25 8.32
C LEU A 172 3.13 -1.53 9.82
N GLY A 173 2.70 -0.52 10.58
CA GLY A 173 2.39 -0.66 11.99
C GLY A 173 0.89 -0.85 12.20
N SER A 174 0.31 0.03 13.02
CA SER A 174 -1.10 -0.01 13.41
C SER A 174 -1.94 0.93 12.55
N ILE A 175 -3.20 0.57 12.36
CA ILE A 175 -4.19 1.42 11.67
C ILE A 175 -5.08 2.08 12.73
N TYR A 176 -5.11 3.41 12.73
CA TYR A 176 -5.91 4.23 13.63
C TYR A 176 -7.08 4.85 12.87
N SER A 177 -8.28 4.82 13.46
CA SER A 177 -9.43 5.57 12.94
C SER A 177 -9.32 7.04 13.36
N LEU A 178 -9.59 7.95 12.44
CA LEU A 178 -9.68 9.40 12.69
C LEU A 178 -11.05 9.78 13.27
N ALA A 179 -12.04 8.89 13.22
CA ALA A 179 -13.36 9.17 13.77
C ALA A 179 -13.26 9.47 15.28
N GLY A 180 -13.53 10.72 15.65
CA GLY A 180 -13.45 11.19 17.03
C GLY A 180 -12.03 11.48 17.54
N GLN A 181 -11.01 11.46 16.67
CA GLN A 181 -9.65 11.87 17.04
C GLN A 181 -9.30 13.22 16.41
N GLU A 182 -8.80 14.14 17.23
CA GLU A 182 -8.33 15.44 16.76
C GLU A 182 -6.84 15.38 16.44
N LEU A 183 -6.49 15.81 15.23
CA LEU A 183 -5.11 16.04 14.83
C LEU A 183 -4.68 17.42 15.33
N THR A 184 -3.58 17.52 16.06
CA THR A 184 -3.03 18.81 16.47
C THR A 184 -2.24 19.42 15.30
N PRO A 185 -2.74 20.47 14.62
CA PRO A 185 -2.03 21.07 13.49
C PRO A 185 -0.78 21.81 13.99
N LEU A 186 0.30 21.76 13.21
CA LEU A 186 1.51 22.55 13.47
C LEU A 186 1.64 23.67 12.45
N PHE A 187 1.80 24.89 12.93
CA PHE A 187 1.99 26.07 12.09
C PHE A 187 3.39 26.11 11.47
N GLY A 188 3.50 26.63 10.25
CA GLY A 188 4.76 26.72 9.52
C GLY A 188 5.26 25.39 8.91
N GLN A 189 4.48 24.32 9.04
CA GLN A 189 4.72 23.07 8.33
C GLN A 189 4.21 23.14 6.89
N PRO A 190 4.80 22.35 5.97
CA PRO A 190 4.31 22.27 4.61
C PRO A 190 2.93 21.63 4.57
N ASP A 191 2.13 22.04 3.59
CA ASP A 191 0.71 21.72 3.54
C ASP A 191 0.35 20.22 3.35
N TRP A 192 1.32 19.35 3.08
CA TRP A 192 1.14 17.89 3.09
C TRP A 192 1.15 17.32 4.52
N PHE A 193 1.53 18.11 5.51
CA PHE A 193 1.49 17.74 6.92
C PHE A 193 0.13 18.14 7.52
N LEU A 194 -0.61 17.16 8.03
CA LEU A 194 -1.94 17.40 8.59
C LEU A 194 -1.88 17.79 10.07
N GLY A 195 -1.00 17.14 10.84
CA GLY A 195 -0.89 17.35 12.28
C GLY A 195 -0.22 16.20 13.01
N ILE A 196 -0.28 16.25 14.33
CA ILE A 196 0.16 15.17 15.22
C ILE A 196 -1.07 14.43 15.76
N LEU A 197 -1.07 13.10 15.65
CA LEU A 197 -2.03 12.19 16.25
C LEU A 197 -1.42 11.55 17.50
N SER A 198 -1.99 11.82 18.67
CA SER A 198 -1.58 11.17 19.92
C SER A 198 -2.22 9.79 20.01
N CYS A 199 -1.41 8.73 19.89
CA CYS A 199 -1.87 7.35 19.99
C CYS A 199 -1.20 6.62 21.15
N GLN A 200 -1.63 5.38 21.42
CA GLN A 200 -1.05 4.56 22.50
C GLN A 200 0.46 4.30 22.32
N ALA A 201 0.95 4.30 21.08
CA ALA A 201 2.36 4.11 20.75
C ALA A 201 3.19 5.41 20.80
N GLY A 202 2.56 6.56 21.09
CA GLY A 202 3.21 7.87 21.10
C GLY A 202 2.59 8.86 20.11
N ASN A 203 3.36 9.89 19.77
CA ASN A 203 2.93 10.96 18.88
C ASN A 203 3.27 10.62 17.43
N LEU A 204 2.25 10.42 16.59
CA LEU A 204 2.44 10.15 15.17
C LEU A 204 2.26 11.42 14.34
N LYS A 205 3.25 11.73 13.52
CA LYS A 205 3.18 12.79 12.50
C LYS A 205 2.33 12.31 11.33
N VAL A 206 1.18 12.92 11.12
CA VAL A 206 0.23 12.51 10.10
C VAL A 206 0.41 13.31 8.82
N LEU A 207 0.62 12.60 7.72
CA LEU A 207 0.79 13.16 6.38
C LEU A 207 -0.44 12.89 5.51
N ASP A 208 -0.75 13.84 4.64
CA ASP A 208 -1.76 13.68 3.60
C ASP A 208 -1.17 12.89 2.41
N THR A 209 -1.58 11.62 2.30
CA THR A 209 -1.13 10.72 1.23
C THR A 209 -1.59 11.20 -0.14
N ALA A 210 -2.78 11.79 -0.26
CA ALA A 210 -3.33 12.22 -1.54
C ALA A 210 -2.49 13.37 -2.10
N ARG A 211 -2.19 14.34 -1.24
CA ARG A 211 -1.37 15.48 -1.60
C ARG A 211 0.05 15.09 -2.01
N TRP A 212 0.59 14.07 -1.35
CA TRP A 212 1.93 13.58 -1.66
C TRP A 212 1.99 12.84 -3.00
N VAL A 213 1.06 11.92 -3.22
CA VAL A 213 1.07 11.05 -4.40
C VAL A 213 0.61 11.81 -5.64
N MET A 214 -0.35 12.72 -5.50
CA MET A 214 -0.97 13.45 -6.60
C MET A 214 -1.18 14.94 -6.28
N PRO A 215 -0.09 15.74 -6.17
CA PRO A 215 -0.18 17.16 -5.82
C PRO A 215 -0.99 17.96 -6.85
N ASP A 216 -0.85 17.67 -8.14
CA ASP A 216 -1.49 18.43 -9.23
C ASP A 216 -3.02 18.24 -9.30
N ARG A 217 -3.53 17.11 -8.78
CA ARG A 217 -4.96 16.76 -8.81
C ARG A 217 -5.62 16.86 -7.43
N TYR A 218 -4.88 17.38 -6.45
CA TYR A 218 -5.38 17.49 -5.09
C TYR A 218 -6.46 18.57 -4.99
N ARG A 219 -7.51 18.27 -4.21
CA ARG A 219 -8.61 19.18 -3.86
C ARG A 219 -8.79 19.16 -2.36
N ASP A 220 -9.14 20.30 -1.77
CA ASP A 220 -9.34 20.41 -0.33
C ASP A 220 -10.48 19.53 0.20
N ASP A 221 -11.42 19.14 -0.67
CA ASP A 221 -12.50 18.19 -0.37
C ASP A 221 -11.97 16.83 0.09
N PHE A 222 -10.84 16.36 -0.47
CA PHE A 222 -10.24 15.07 -0.10
C PHE A 222 -9.71 15.07 1.33
N ARG A 223 -9.32 16.24 1.87
CA ARG A 223 -8.87 16.37 3.25
C ARG A 223 -9.97 15.99 4.25
N GLN A 224 -11.22 16.27 3.91
CA GLN A 224 -12.38 15.99 4.77
C GLN A 224 -12.78 14.51 4.72
N GLY A 225 -12.39 13.78 3.67
CA GLY A 225 -12.69 12.36 3.48
C GLY A 225 -11.70 11.40 4.12
N LEU A 226 -10.68 11.90 4.84
CA LEU A 226 -9.68 11.08 5.51
C LEU A 226 -10.29 10.42 6.75
N GLN A 227 -10.30 9.08 6.78
CA GLN A 227 -10.91 8.33 7.87
C GLN A 227 -9.93 7.47 8.65
N TYR A 228 -8.78 7.12 8.07
CA TYR A 228 -7.80 6.23 8.69
C TYR A 228 -6.40 6.82 8.61
N VAL A 229 -5.57 6.54 9.62
CA VAL A 229 -4.13 6.80 9.64
C VAL A 229 -3.43 5.47 9.81
N ILE A 230 -2.59 5.13 8.84
CA ILE A 230 -1.78 3.93 8.87
C ILE A 230 -0.39 4.33 9.37
N SER A 231 0.03 3.84 10.54
CA SER A 231 1.38 4.08 11.04
C SER A 231 2.40 3.23 10.29
N VAL A 232 3.62 3.73 10.18
CA VAL A 232 4.71 3.04 9.52
C VAL A 232 5.65 2.46 10.55
N GLN A 233 6.03 1.19 10.35
CA GLN A 233 6.90 0.49 11.28
C GLN A 233 8.30 1.14 11.28
N GLY A 234 8.83 1.39 12.48
CA GLY A 234 10.16 1.96 12.67
C GLY A 234 10.23 3.49 12.53
N TYR A 235 9.10 4.16 12.31
CA TYR A 235 9.08 5.61 12.21
C TYR A 235 7.90 6.26 12.95
N GLU A 236 8.08 7.51 13.38
CA GLU A 236 7.05 8.30 14.09
C GLU A 236 6.06 9.02 13.16
N TRP A 237 5.75 8.42 12.01
CA TRP A 237 4.84 9.01 11.03
C TRP A 237 3.75 8.04 10.59
N GLY A 238 2.68 8.61 10.05
CA GLY A 238 1.54 7.87 9.53
C GLY A 238 0.95 8.50 8.29
N LEU A 239 0.37 7.65 7.44
CA LEU A 239 -0.29 8.00 6.20
C LEU A 239 -1.79 8.16 6.44
N ALA A 240 -2.33 9.35 6.23
CA ALA A 240 -3.76 9.56 6.22
C ALA A 240 -4.36 9.05 4.90
N VAL A 241 -5.37 8.19 4.99
CA VAL A 241 -6.04 7.54 3.86
C VAL A 241 -7.55 7.63 4.02
N HIS A 242 -8.28 7.51 2.91
CA HIS A 242 -9.75 7.62 2.93
C HIS A 242 -10.38 6.31 3.38
N GLN A 243 -9.88 5.20 2.85
CA GLN A 243 -10.42 3.88 3.12
C GLN A 243 -9.32 2.83 3.06
N VAL A 244 -9.39 1.87 3.98
CA VAL A 244 -8.57 0.65 3.93
C VAL A 244 -9.41 -0.44 3.27
N SER A 245 -8.85 -1.11 2.28
CA SER A 245 -9.56 -2.07 1.43
C SER A 245 -9.31 -3.50 1.90
N ARG A 246 -8.38 -4.23 1.27
CA ARG A 246 -8.06 -5.63 1.61
C ARG A 246 -6.57 -5.88 1.59
N SER A 247 -6.12 -6.94 2.25
CA SER A 247 -4.77 -7.49 2.02
C SER A 247 -4.76 -8.45 0.84
N LEU A 248 -3.62 -8.54 0.16
CA LEU A 248 -3.39 -9.51 -0.91
C LEU A 248 -1.92 -9.92 -0.94
N ARG A 249 -1.66 -11.16 -1.35
CA ARG A 249 -0.31 -11.67 -1.55
C ARG A 249 0.12 -11.38 -2.98
N LEU A 250 1.23 -10.67 -3.14
CA LEU A 250 1.82 -10.35 -4.45
C LEU A 250 3.04 -11.20 -4.71
N ASP A 251 3.14 -11.69 -5.94
CA ASP A 251 4.41 -12.19 -6.47
C ASP A 251 5.22 -11.02 -7.08
N PRO A 252 6.53 -10.91 -6.83
CA PRO A 252 7.39 -9.94 -7.50
C PRO A 252 7.29 -9.93 -9.04
N ALA A 253 6.90 -11.04 -9.66
CA ALA A 253 6.67 -11.15 -11.10
C ALA A 253 5.41 -10.42 -11.59
N GLU A 254 4.40 -10.23 -10.73
CA GLU A 254 3.14 -9.52 -11.03
C GLU A 254 3.29 -8.00 -10.93
N ILE A 255 4.50 -7.53 -10.61
CA ILE A 255 4.80 -6.12 -10.40
C ILE A 255 5.69 -5.62 -11.53
N LYS A 256 5.22 -4.57 -12.20
CA LYS A 256 6.04 -3.77 -13.10
C LYS A 256 6.91 -2.83 -12.29
N TRP A 257 8.12 -3.29 -11.94
CA TRP A 257 9.12 -2.53 -11.19
C TRP A 257 9.64 -1.33 -11.98
N ARG A 258 9.92 -0.22 -11.28
CA ARG A 258 10.55 0.96 -11.87
C ARG A 258 12.08 0.89 -11.71
N SER A 259 12.80 0.81 -12.82
CA SER A 259 14.27 0.84 -12.85
C SER A 259 14.82 2.24 -12.56
N GLN A 260 14.13 3.28 -13.02
CA GLN A 260 14.47 4.68 -12.76
C GLN A 260 13.34 5.34 -11.96
N ARG A 261 13.57 5.51 -10.66
CA ARG A 261 12.58 6.12 -9.78
C ARG A 261 12.56 7.66 -9.88
N GLY A 262 13.64 8.27 -10.39
CA GLY A 262 13.68 9.67 -10.83
C GLY A 262 13.02 10.63 -9.83
N GLN A 263 11.96 11.31 -10.26
CA GLN A 263 11.23 12.30 -9.46
C GLN A 263 10.35 11.68 -8.37
N ARG A 264 10.10 10.36 -8.36
CA ARG A 264 9.20 9.67 -7.40
C ARG A 264 9.88 8.42 -6.83
N PRO A 265 10.91 8.58 -5.98
CA PRO A 265 11.64 7.46 -5.34
C PRO A 265 10.73 6.53 -4.53
N TRP A 266 9.69 7.09 -3.91
CA TRP A 266 8.68 6.39 -3.14
C TRP A 266 7.76 5.46 -3.94
N LEU A 267 7.80 5.47 -5.28
CA LEU A 267 6.98 4.59 -6.11
C LEU A 267 7.82 3.41 -6.61
N ALA A 268 7.65 2.24 -5.98
CA ALA A 268 8.41 1.04 -6.31
C ALA A 268 8.01 0.43 -7.66
N GLY A 269 6.71 0.41 -7.95
CA GLY A 269 6.19 -0.24 -9.14
C GLY A 269 4.69 -0.08 -9.31
N THR A 270 4.14 -0.79 -10.28
CA THR A 270 2.71 -0.92 -10.51
C THR A 270 2.34 -2.38 -10.52
N VAL A 271 1.35 -2.77 -9.71
CA VAL A 271 0.80 -4.12 -9.69
C VAL A 271 -0.04 -4.30 -10.95
N ILE A 272 0.27 -5.32 -11.73
CA ILE A 272 -0.33 -5.52 -13.06
C ILE A 272 -1.79 -5.95 -12.91
N GLU A 273 -2.10 -6.93 -12.06
CA GLU A 273 -3.46 -7.47 -11.98
C GLU A 273 -4.48 -6.48 -11.39
N HIS A 274 -4.07 -5.72 -10.37
CA HIS A 274 -4.93 -4.81 -9.63
C HIS A 274 -4.82 -3.35 -10.06
N MET A 275 -3.93 -3.03 -11.00
CA MET A 275 -3.69 -1.67 -11.51
C MET A 275 -3.42 -0.65 -10.39
N CYS A 276 -2.83 -1.10 -9.27
CA CYS A 276 -2.52 -0.27 -8.13
C CYS A 276 -1.04 0.12 -8.10
N ALA A 277 -0.75 1.27 -7.52
CA ALA A 277 0.61 1.75 -7.36
C ALA A 277 1.24 1.14 -6.09
N LEU A 278 2.38 0.48 -6.24
CA LEU A 278 3.13 -0.13 -5.14
C LEU A 278 4.07 0.90 -4.53
N LEU A 279 3.86 1.20 -3.25
CA LEU A 279 4.58 2.24 -2.53
C LEU A 279 5.78 1.67 -1.76
N ASP A 280 6.90 2.37 -1.86
CA ASP A 280 8.09 2.11 -1.05
C ASP A 280 8.10 3.05 0.15
N VAL A 281 7.67 2.49 1.28
CA VAL A 281 7.42 3.27 2.49
C VAL A 281 8.71 3.71 3.16
N ALA A 282 9.79 2.92 3.05
CA ALA A 282 11.10 3.27 3.60
C ALA A 282 11.70 4.47 2.86
N GLU A 283 11.73 4.42 1.53
CA GLU A 283 12.16 5.55 0.69
C GLU A 283 11.29 6.80 0.91
N LEU A 284 9.98 6.62 1.08
CA LEU A 284 9.07 7.71 1.42
C LEU A 284 9.45 8.34 2.78
N ALA A 285 9.70 7.51 3.79
CA ALA A 285 10.11 7.94 5.12
C ALA A 285 11.38 8.79 5.08
N GLU A 286 12.41 8.27 4.40
CA GLU A 286 13.73 8.89 4.29
C GLU A 286 13.66 10.20 3.52
N LEU A 287 12.81 10.27 2.50
CA LEU A 287 12.57 11.50 1.75
C LEU A 287 11.91 12.59 2.61
N ILE A 288 11.00 12.20 3.51
CA ILE A 288 10.39 13.12 4.48
C ILE A 288 11.42 13.56 5.52
N ALA A 289 12.18 12.62 6.09
CA ALA A 289 13.17 12.88 7.12
C ALA A 289 14.33 13.76 6.63
N SER A 290 14.78 13.56 5.39
CA SER A 290 15.85 14.35 4.76
C SER A 290 15.42 15.75 4.32
N GLY A 291 14.12 16.07 4.34
CA GLY A 291 13.59 17.37 3.93
C GLY A 291 13.71 17.66 2.42
N ALA A 292 14.12 16.68 1.61
CA ALA A 292 14.24 16.78 0.16
C ALA A 292 12.89 17.02 -0.57
N VAL A 293 11.79 16.86 0.17
CA VAL A 293 10.42 17.19 -0.22
C VAL A 293 10.26 18.59 -0.81
N LYS A 294 10.99 19.59 -0.28
CA LYS A 294 10.92 20.98 -0.78
C LYS A 294 11.42 21.09 -2.23
N GLN A 295 12.44 20.33 -2.61
CA GLN A 295 13.01 20.38 -3.96
C GLN A 295 12.17 19.64 -4.99
N MET A 296 11.49 18.55 -4.58
CA MET A 296 10.60 17.79 -5.46
C MET A 296 9.38 18.61 -5.91
N HIS A 297 8.75 19.32 -4.98
CA HIS A 297 7.60 20.17 -5.29
C HIS A 297 8.01 21.48 -5.98
N ALA A 298 9.21 22.02 -5.72
CA ALA A 298 9.70 23.22 -6.40
C ALA A 298 9.97 23.00 -7.90
N LYS A 299 10.36 21.79 -8.32
CA LYS A 299 10.54 21.44 -9.74
C LYS A 299 9.23 21.17 -10.51
N HIS A 300 8.11 21.05 -9.80
CA HIS A 300 6.79 20.82 -10.40
C HIS A 300 6.02 22.12 -10.67
N LYS A 301 6.60 23.29 -10.36
CA LYS A 301 6.01 24.62 -10.57
C LYS A 301 6.79 25.39 -11.62
#